data_AF-B1CBU2-F1
#
_entry.id   AF-B1CBU2-F1
#
_cell.length_a   1.000
_cell.length_b   1.000
_cell.length_c   1.000
_cell.angle_alpha   90.00
_cell.angle_beta   90.00
_cell.angle_gamma   90.00
#
_symmetry.space_group_name_H-M   'P 1'
#
loop_
_entity.id
_entity.type
_entity.pdbx_description
1 polymer ?
#
loop_
_entity_poly.entity_id
_entity_poly.type
_entity_poly.pdbx_seq_one_letter_code
_entity_poly.pdbx_strand_id
1 'polypeptide(L)'
;MAVDNGYADPFYFAWFTISEDGIVYLYREYTRKHTDIRIPYSEQGKNAMEMMTKPYVDENGEIKEETEDIEVCVAGLDAFNKHHRDISGKTLIDYYRQGGFTVPFTKAITSRELRKSTFHEYLKPINDKNTDTDYAKFQVFKSCKTFIETFKDLMEEEGNPEVVADDKNDHAYDAVGYGLIYYHSDKSKKTVKEKRIETYKNEAIKRKKKTKKYL
;
A
#
# COMPACT_ATOMS: atom_id res chain seq x y z
N MET A 1 2.06 -1.18 2.89
CA MET A 1 1.83 0.27 3.11
C MET A 1 1.62 0.95 1.77
N ALA A 2 1.01 2.14 1.73
CA ALA A 2 0.92 2.97 0.54
C ALA A 2 1.12 4.45 0.88
N VAL A 3 1.49 5.25 -0.12
CA VAL A 3 1.66 6.70 0.02
C VAL A 3 1.13 7.46 -1.19
N ASP A 4 0.37 8.52 -0.91
CA ASP A 4 0.15 9.63 -1.83
C ASP A 4 1.08 10.77 -1.46
N ASN A 5 1.90 11.23 -2.43
CA ASN A 5 3.02 12.13 -2.14
C ASN A 5 2.55 13.59 -2.19
N GLY A 6 2.92 14.39 -1.19
CA GLY A 6 2.52 15.79 -1.13
C GLY A 6 3.53 16.67 -0.40
N TYR A 7 3.79 17.86 -0.95
CA TYR A 7 4.52 18.93 -0.27
C TYR A 7 3.68 20.21 -0.14
N ALA A 8 3.17 20.72 -1.26
CA ALA A 8 2.23 21.85 -1.24
C ALA A 8 0.87 21.39 -0.69
N ASP A 9 0.38 20.27 -1.23
CA ASP A 9 -0.77 19.53 -0.74
C ASP A 9 -0.34 18.52 0.35
N PRO A 10 -1.26 18.05 1.20
CA PRO A 10 -0.99 16.98 2.15
C PRO A 10 -0.47 15.71 1.47
N PHE A 11 0.56 15.11 2.06
CA PHE A 11 0.90 13.72 1.78
C PHE A 11 -0.01 12.81 2.59
N TYR A 12 -0.12 11.54 2.24
CA TYR A 12 -0.85 10.56 3.04
C TYR A 12 -0.16 9.20 3.04
N PHE A 13 0.39 8.78 4.18
CA PHE A 13 0.86 7.40 4.39
C PHE A 13 -0.24 6.55 5.02
N ALA A 14 -0.47 5.36 4.44
CA ALA A 14 -1.48 4.41 4.84
C ALA A 14 -0.86 3.05 5.18
N TRP A 15 -1.02 2.57 6.42
CA TRP A 15 -0.55 1.25 6.84
C TRP A 15 -1.68 0.23 6.84
N PHE A 16 -1.37 -0.94 6.29
CA PHE A 16 -2.33 -2.04 6.13
C PHE A 16 -1.86 -3.29 6.83
N THR A 17 -2.79 -4.02 7.41
CA THR A 17 -2.62 -5.43 7.75
C THR A 17 -3.76 -6.23 7.13
N ILE A 18 -3.54 -7.52 6.92
CA ILE A 18 -4.45 -8.39 6.16
C ILE A 18 -4.70 -9.65 6.99
N SER A 19 -5.97 -10.00 7.22
CA SER A 19 -6.32 -11.27 7.88
C SER A 19 -6.16 -12.47 6.94
N GLU A 20 -6.20 -13.67 7.52
CA GLU A 20 -6.20 -14.93 6.76
C GLU A 20 -7.38 -15.02 5.77
N ASP A 21 -8.54 -14.48 6.14
CA ASP A 21 -9.75 -14.41 5.29
C ASP A 21 -9.69 -13.32 4.22
N GLY A 22 -8.59 -12.55 4.16
CA GLY A 22 -8.40 -11.48 3.20
C GLY A 22 -9.11 -10.17 3.54
N ILE A 23 -9.47 -9.97 4.82
CA ILE A 23 -9.94 -8.66 5.31
C ILE A 23 -8.72 -7.74 5.41
N VAL A 24 -8.80 -6.58 4.76
CA VAL A 24 -7.78 -5.54 4.77
C VAL A 24 -8.14 -4.49 5.82
N TYR A 25 -7.23 -4.24 6.74
CA TYR A 25 -7.40 -3.23 7.78
C TYR A 25 -6.46 -2.05 7.53
N LEU A 26 -7.02 -0.84 7.39
CA LEU A 26 -6.28 0.40 7.55
C LEU A 26 -6.14 0.68 9.04
N TYR A 27 -4.96 0.44 9.62
CA TYR A 27 -4.75 0.51 11.07
C TYR A 27 -4.01 1.77 11.53
N ARG A 28 -3.27 2.43 10.63
CA ARG A 28 -2.55 3.67 10.92
C ARG A 28 -2.53 4.57 9.69
N GLU A 29 -2.58 5.87 9.94
CA GLU A 29 -2.40 6.93 8.95
C GLU A 29 -1.34 7.92 9.43
N TYR A 30 -0.67 8.60 8.49
CA TYR A 30 0.18 9.75 8.78
C TYR A 30 0.05 10.77 7.65
N THR A 31 -0.34 11.98 8.01
CA THR A 31 -0.62 13.09 7.10
C THR A 31 -0.54 14.41 7.87
N ARG A 32 -0.77 15.53 7.17
CA ARG A 32 -0.91 16.88 7.74
C ARG A 32 -2.16 17.54 7.19
N LYS A 33 -2.68 18.55 7.87
CA LYS A 33 -3.71 19.42 7.29
C LYS A 33 -3.08 20.44 6.34
N HIS A 34 -3.89 20.99 5.45
CA HIS A 34 -3.50 22.09 4.57
C HIS A 34 -2.98 23.32 5.33
N THR A 35 -3.54 23.56 6.53
CA THR A 35 -3.17 24.66 7.42
C THR A 35 -1.88 24.43 8.20
N ASP A 36 -1.41 23.18 8.27
CA ASP A 36 -0.23 22.83 9.03
C ASP A 36 1.05 23.22 8.29
N ILE A 37 2.14 23.35 9.05
CA ILE A 37 3.46 23.59 8.48
C ILE A 37 3.82 22.45 7.52
N ARG A 38 4.35 22.81 6.35
CA ARG A 38 4.79 21.83 5.35
C ARG A 38 6.00 21.08 5.87
N ILE A 39 5.95 19.75 5.75
CA ILE A 39 7.00 18.85 6.19
C ILE A 39 7.83 18.45 4.96
N PRO A 40 9.16 18.66 4.94
CA PRO A 40 10.03 18.18 3.87
C PRO A 40 9.95 16.65 3.70
N TYR A 41 10.12 16.15 2.47
CA TYR A 41 10.02 14.71 2.19
C TYR A 41 10.96 13.85 3.05
N SER A 42 12.17 14.31 3.35
CA SER A 42 13.07 13.59 4.27
C SER A 42 12.51 13.49 5.69
N GLU A 43 11.87 14.54 6.20
CA GLU A 43 11.23 14.49 7.51
C GLU A 43 9.96 13.64 7.50
N GLN A 44 9.18 13.69 6.41
CA GLN A 44 8.04 12.78 6.24
C GLN A 44 8.48 11.31 6.30
N GLY A 45 9.56 10.96 5.58
CA GLY A 45 10.13 9.60 5.59
C GLY A 45 10.65 9.19 6.96
N LYS A 46 11.37 10.09 7.64
CA LYS A 46 11.83 9.89 9.02
C LYS A 46 10.67 9.60 9.97
N ASN A 47 9.65 10.46 9.97
CA ASN A 47 8.51 10.33 10.89
C ASN A 47 7.71 9.06 10.60
N ALA A 48 7.54 8.69 9.33
CA ALA A 48 6.89 7.44 8.96
C ALA A 48 7.66 6.22 9.51
N MET A 49 8.99 6.24 9.46
CA MET A 49 9.84 5.19 10.07
C MET A 49 9.73 5.15 11.59
N GLU A 50 9.78 6.30 12.26
CA GLU A 50 9.61 6.36 13.71
C GLU A 50 8.26 5.80 14.16
N MET A 51 7.20 6.03 13.38
CA MET A 51 5.86 5.49 13.69
C MET A 51 5.75 3.96 13.55
N MET A 52 6.64 3.31 12.81
CA MET A 52 6.71 1.86 12.66
C MET A 52 7.78 1.21 13.54
N THR A 53 8.57 1.98 14.28
CA THR A 53 9.62 1.47 15.17
C THR A 53 9.20 1.61 16.63
N LYS A 54 9.31 0.53 17.41
CA LYS A 54 8.98 0.50 18.83
C LYS A 54 10.18 0.02 19.65
N PRO A 55 10.45 0.67 20.79
CA PRO A 55 11.45 0.15 21.71
C PRO A 55 10.92 -1.10 22.42
N TYR A 56 11.78 -2.08 22.65
CA TYR A 56 11.53 -3.24 23.50
C TYR A 56 12.76 -3.52 24.37
N VAL A 57 12.56 -4.23 25.48
CA VAL A 57 13.66 -4.66 26.35
C VAL A 57 13.97 -6.12 26.01
N ASP A 58 15.22 -6.41 25.67
CA ASP A 58 15.64 -7.76 25.37
C ASP A 58 15.87 -8.61 26.63
N GLU A 59 16.23 -9.88 26.45
CA GLU A 59 16.50 -10.83 27.53
C GLU A 59 17.63 -10.41 28.48
N ASN A 60 18.50 -9.49 28.04
CA ASN A 60 19.63 -8.97 28.82
C ASN A 60 19.30 -7.64 29.53
N GLY A 61 18.08 -7.13 29.38
CA GLY A 61 17.68 -5.84 29.92
C GLY A 61 18.11 -4.64 29.06
N GLU A 62 18.59 -4.85 27.83
CA GLU A 62 18.98 -3.78 26.92
C GLU A 62 17.76 -3.25 26.14
N ILE A 63 17.67 -1.93 25.98
CA ILE A 63 16.66 -1.32 25.12
C ILE A 63 17.10 -1.49 23.67
N LYS A 64 16.29 -2.22 22.90
CA LYS A 64 16.43 -2.40 21.45
C LYS A 64 15.23 -1.82 20.74
N GLU A 65 15.37 -1.64 19.44
CA GLU A 65 14.30 -1.15 18.57
C GLU A 65 13.85 -2.28 17.64
N GLU A 66 12.55 -2.44 17.50
CA GLU A 66 11.92 -3.33 16.54
C GLU A 66 11.08 -2.49 15.57
N THR A 67 11.36 -2.63 14.28
CA THR A 67 10.59 -2.01 13.21
C THR A 67 9.58 -3.01 12.66
N GLU A 68 8.32 -2.59 12.48
CA GLU A 68 7.28 -3.40 11.85
C GLU A 68 7.76 -3.93 10.49
N ASP A 69 7.56 -5.23 10.25
CA ASP A 69 7.91 -5.86 8.98
C ASP A 69 6.89 -5.47 7.89
N ILE A 70 7.24 -4.47 7.08
CA ILE A 70 6.43 -3.99 5.98
C ILE A 70 7.07 -4.43 4.66
N GLU A 71 6.38 -5.32 3.95
CA GLU A 71 6.87 -5.86 2.66
C GLU A 71 7.16 -4.78 1.62
N VAL A 72 6.23 -3.82 1.48
CA VAL A 72 6.30 -2.80 0.42
C VAL A 72 5.52 -1.54 0.77
N CYS A 73 6.00 -0.41 0.23
CA CYS A 73 5.30 0.86 0.13
C CYS A 73 4.88 1.12 -1.33
N VAL A 74 3.58 1.14 -1.59
CA VAL A 74 3.04 1.45 -2.92
C VAL A 74 2.91 2.96 -3.08
N ALA A 75 3.56 3.55 -4.08
CA ALA A 75 3.57 4.99 -4.28
C ALA A 75 3.09 5.40 -5.68
N GLY A 76 2.51 6.60 -5.79
CA GLY A 76 2.21 7.25 -7.05
C GLY A 76 3.41 7.32 -8.00
N LEU A 77 3.15 7.44 -9.30
CA LEU A 77 4.21 7.42 -10.33
C LEU A 77 5.16 8.61 -10.23
N ASP A 78 4.66 9.74 -9.74
CA ASP A 78 5.40 10.98 -9.48
C ASP A 78 6.57 10.76 -8.50
N ALA A 79 6.41 9.86 -7.52
CA ALA A 79 7.45 9.54 -6.53
C ALA A 79 8.75 9.04 -7.16
N PHE A 80 8.64 8.40 -8.32
CA PHE A 80 9.73 7.77 -9.06
C PHE A 80 10.35 8.69 -10.12
N ASN A 81 9.74 9.85 -10.36
CA ASN A 81 10.24 10.82 -11.32
C ASN A 81 11.27 11.73 -10.66
N LYS A 82 12.20 12.25 -11.47
CA LYS A 82 13.15 13.27 -11.01
C LYS A 82 12.36 14.47 -10.46
N HIS A 83 12.69 14.88 -9.24
CA HIS A 83 12.06 16.01 -8.61
C HIS A 83 12.40 17.30 -9.37
N HIS A 84 11.37 18.05 -9.76
CA HIS A 84 11.53 19.20 -10.66
C HIS A 84 12.37 20.36 -10.08
N ARG A 85 12.51 20.43 -8.75
CA ARG A 85 13.38 21.42 -8.07
C ARG A 85 14.77 20.87 -7.75
N ASP A 86 15.02 19.59 -8.01
CA ASP A 86 16.29 18.95 -7.70
C ASP A 86 17.24 18.96 -8.90
N ILE A 87 18.39 19.58 -8.71
CA ILE A 87 19.44 19.66 -9.74
C ILE A 87 20.29 18.39 -9.82
N SER A 88 20.38 17.62 -8.72
CA SER A 88 21.20 16.40 -8.60
C SER A 88 20.60 15.14 -9.21
N GLY A 89 19.31 15.17 -9.58
CA GLY A 89 18.61 14.03 -10.16
C GLY A 89 17.76 13.22 -9.18
N LYS A 90 17.63 13.64 -7.91
CA LYS A 90 16.90 12.90 -6.88
C LYS A 90 15.41 12.82 -7.18
N THR A 91 14.84 11.66 -6.87
CA THR A 91 13.39 11.39 -6.84
C THR A 91 12.81 11.69 -5.45
N LEU A 92 11.48 11.67 -5.28
CA LEU A 92 10.87 11.79 -3.94
C LEU A 92 11.29 10.63 -3.03
N ILE A 93 11.39 9.43 -3.59
CA ILE A 93 11.86 8.23 -2.88
C ILE A 93 13.26 8.44 -2.32
N ASP A 94 14.15 9.10 -3.06
CA ASP A 94 15.51 9.37 -2.58
C ASP A 94 15.51 10.32 -1.38
N TYR A 95 14.55 11.26 -1.32
CA TYR A 95 14.38 12.11 -0.15
C TYR A 95 13.79 11.35 1.04
N TYR A 96 12.79 10.49 0.84
CA TYR A 96 12.29 9.62 1.91
C TYR A 96 13.43 8.77 2.49
N ARG A 97 14.27 8.17 1.63
CA ARG A 97 15.43 7.38 2.04
C ARG A 97 16.49 8.20 2.79
N GLN A 98 16.73 9.45 2.40
CA GLN A 98 17.59 10.37 3.17
C GLN A 98 17.07 10.61 4.58
N GLY A 99 15.75 10.53 4.77
CA GLY A 99 15.11 10.54 6.08
C GLY A 99 15.28 9.27 6.92
N GLY A 100 15.92 8.23 6.37
CA GLY A 100 16.05 6.92 7.02
C GLY A 100 14.96 5.92 6.63
N PHE A 101 14.12 6.23 5.62
CA PHE A 101 13.07 5.31 5.18
C PHE A 101 13.64 4.08 4.45
N THR A 102 13.38 2.89 4.98
CA THR A 102 13.97 1.63 4.50
C THR A 102 13.00 0.72 3.76
N VAL A 103 11.69 0.91 3.90
CA VAL A 103 10.69 0.05 3.24
C VAL A 103 10.83 0.12 1.71
N PRO A 104 10.87 -1.01 0.99
CA PRO A 104 10.95 -1.03 -0.47
C PRO A 104 9.75 -0.33 -1.12
N PHE A 105 9.98 0.43 -2.20
CA PHE A 105 8.91 1.09 -2.95
C PHE A 105 8.52 0.31 -4.21
N THR A 106 7.23 0.31 -4.52
CA THR A 106 6.70 -0.16 -5.81
C THR A 106 5.72 0.85 -6.40
N LYS A 107 5.57 0.83 -7.73
CA LYS A 107 4.68 1.75 -8.45
C LYS A 107 3.23 1.33 -8.26
N ALA A 108 2.38 2.29 -7.96
CA ALA A 108 0.94 2.11 -7.97
C ALA A 108 0.39 1.88 -9.39
N ILE A 109 -0.71 1.14 -9.48
CA ILE A 109 -1.61 1.23 -10.63
C ILE A 109 -2.52 2.44 -10.38
N THR A 110 -2.42 3.45 -11.23
CA THR A 110 -3.04 4.78 -11.01
C THR A 110 -4.37 4.97 -11.75
N SER A 111 -5.02 3.89 -12.22
CA SER A 111 -6.35 3.99 -12.85
C SER A 111 -7.39 4.40 -11.80
N ARG A 112 -8.00 5.58 -11.99
CA ARG A 112 -9.03 6.13 -11.10
C ARG A 112 -10.32 5.31 -11.13
N GLU A 113 -10.70 4.77 -12.29
CA GLU A 113 -11.87 3.89 -12.44
C GLU A 113 -11.65 2.58 -11.66
N LEU A 114 -10.47 1.96 -11.82
CA LEU A 114 -10.11 0.75 -11.09
C LEU A 114 -10.08 1.01 -9.58
N ARG A 115 -9.60 2.18 -9.16
CA ARG A 115 -9.60 2.59 -7.75
C ARG A 115 -11.01 2.61 -7.18
N LYS A 116 -11.94 3.31 -7.84
CA LYS A 116 -13.34 3.38 -7.42
C LYS A 116 -13.95 1.99 -7.37
N SER A 117 -13.81 1.21 -8.45
CA SER A 117 -14.32 -0.16 -8.52
C SER A 117 -13.78 -1.06 -7.39
N THR A 118 -12.49 -0.95 -7.07
CA THR A 118 -11.85 -1.71 -5.99
C THR A 118 -12.44 -1.33 -4.63
N PHE A 119 -12.62 -0.03 -4.35
CA PHE A 119 -13.29 0.39 -3.11
C PHE A 119 -14.71 -0.18 -3.01
N HIS A 120 -15.51 -0.13 -4.08
CA HIS A 120 -16.86 -0.68 -4.09
C HIS A 120 -16.88 -2.20 -3.82
N GLU A 121 -15.96 -2.97 -4.41
CA GLU A 121 -15.84 -4.42 -4.14
C GLU A 121 -15.46 -4.69 -2.68
N TYR A 122 -14.52 -3.92 -2.11
CA TYR A 122 -14.04 -4.15 -0.76
C TYR A 122 -14.98 -3.63 0.34
N LEU A 123 -15.82 -2.64 0.03
CA LEU A 123 -16.82 -2.07 0.93
C LEU A 123 -18.19 -2.75 0.82
N LYS A 124 -18.34 -3.72 -0.08
CA LYS A 124 -19.59 -4.48 -0.21
C LYS A 124 -19.96 -5.17 1.12
N PRO A 125 -21.17 -4.95 1.66
CA PRO A 125 -21.61 -5.59 2.89
C PRO A 125 -21.65 -7.11 2.77
N ILE A 126 -21.11 -7.77 3.79
CA ILE A 126 -21.14 -9.22 3.98
C ILE A 126 -21.79 -9.47 5.33
N ASN A 127 -22.90 -10.21 5.32
CA ASN A 127 -23.57 -10.58 6.55
C ASN A 127 -22.79 -11.71 7.26
N ASP A 128 -22.35 -11.45 8.49
CA ASP A 128 -21.79 -12.47 9.36
C ASP A 128 -22.93 -13.21 10.08
N LYS A 129 -23.18 -14.44 9.63
CA LYS A 129 -24.23 -15.31 10.18
C LYS A 129 -24.07 -15.66 11.65
N ASN A 130 -22.85 -15.52 12.21
CA ASN A 130 -22.60 -15.84 13.61
C ASN A 130 -22.99 -14.68 14.55
N THR A 131 -22.82 -13.45 14.08
CA THR A 131 -23.06 -12.23 14.85
C THR A 131 -24.32 -11.49 14.44
N ASP A 132 -24.92 -11.84 13.30
CA ASP A 132 -26.02 -11.14 12.63
C ASP A 132 -25.68 -9.66 12.37
N THR A 133 -24.39 -9.38 12.11
CA THR A 133 -23.90 -8.05 11.77
C THR A 133 -23.27 -8.05 10.39
N ASP A 134 -23.43 -6.93 9.68
CA ASP A 134 -22.75 -6.74 8.41
C ASP A 134 -21.33 -6.21 8.63
N TYR A 135 -20.37 -6.76 7.88
CA TYR A 135 -19.01 -6.27 7.80
C TYR A 135 -18.58 -6.12 6.34
N ALA A 136 -17.42 -5.50 6.10
CA ALA A 136 -16.83 -5.36 4.78
C ALA A 136 -15.40 -5.92 4.75
N LYS A 137 -14.89 -6.23 3.55
CA LYS A 137 -13.51 -6.71 3.37
C LYS A 137 -12.49 -5.61 3.64
N PHE A 138 -12.85 -4.35 3.49
CA PHE A 138 -12.03 -3.23 3.94
C PHE A 138 -12.60 -2.64 5.23
N GLN A 139 -11.76 -2.58 6.25
CA GLN A 139 -12.10 -2.03 7.57
C GLN A 139 -11.08 -0.98 7.98
N VAL A 140 -11.55 0.03 8.70
CA VAL A 140 -10.74 1.19 9.08
C VAL A 140 -10.75 1.35 10.59
N PHE A 141 -9.56 1.48 11.18
CA PHE A 141 -9.44 1.73 12.60
C PHE A 141 -9.88 3.17 12.92
N LYS A 142 -10.57 3.37 14.05
CA LYS A 142 -11.01 4.69 14.52
C LYS A 142 -9.90 5.73 14.71
N SER A 143 -8.64 5.29 14.76
CA SER A 143 -7.45 6.15 14.81
C SER A 143 -7.17 6.83 13.47
N CYS A 144 -7.67 6.27 12.36
CA CYS A 144 -7.49 6.81 11.01
C CYS A 144 -8.57 7.87 10.72
N LYS A 145 -8.52 8.95 11.49
CA LYS A 145 -9.56 9.99 11.52
C LYS A 145 -9.61 10.76 10.21
N THR A 146 -8.46 11.07 9.63
CA THR A 146 -8.37 11.84 8.39
C THR A 146 -9.03 11.07 7.27
N PHE A 147 -8.75 9.76 7.10
CA PHE A 147 -9.47 8.95 6.13
C PHE A 147 -10.97 8.97 6.37
N ILE A 148 -11.44 8.70 7.59
CA ILE A 148 -12.87 8.64 7.91
C ILE A 148 -13.55 9.99 7.61
N GLU A 149 -12.89 11.10 7.92
CA GLU A 149 -13.41 12.45 7.71
C GLU A 149 -13.44 12.84 6.23
N THR A 150 -12.40 12.53 5.45
CA THR A 150 -12.36 12.94 4.03
C THR A 150 -13.11 11.99 3.12
N PHE A 151 -13.11 10.69 3.42
CA PHE A 151 -13.74 9.65 2.58
C PHE A 151 -15.25 9.86 2.41
N LYS A 152 -15.93 10.38 3.44
CA LYS A 152 -17.38 10.68 3.38
C LYS A 152 -17.74 11.87 2.50
N ASP A 153 -16.77 12.74 2.20
CA ASP A 153 -16.99 13.99 1.47
C ASP A 153 -16.63 13.86 -0.02
N LEU A 154 -16.18 12.68 -0.45
CA LEU A 154 -15.79 12.40 -1.83
C LEU A 154 -17.00 12.44 -2.77
N MET A 155 -16.81 13.12 -3.90
CA MET A 155 -17.84 13.27 -4.93
C MET A 155 -17.40 12.63 -6.24
N GLU A 156 -18.37 12.28 -7.08
CA GLU A 156 -18.09 11.80 -8.44
C GLU A 156 -17.64 12.96 -9.33
N GLU A 157 -16.79 12.67 -10.31
CA GLU A 157 -16.38 13.65 -11.31
C GLU A 157 -17.55 14.04 -12.21
N GLU A 158 -17.72 15.35 -12.46
CA GLU A 158 -18.79 15.83 -13.32
C GLU A 158 -18.63 15.26 -14.74
N GLY A 159 -19.65 14.55 -15.21
CA GLY A 159 -19.63 13.89 -16.52
C GLY A 159 -18.90 12.54 -16.56
N ASN A 160 -18.31 12.08 -15.44
CA ASN A 160 -17.67 10.78 -15.34
C ASN A 160 -17.93 10.10 -13.97
N PRO A 161 -19.09 9.45 -13.78
CA PRO A 161 -19.45 8.83 -12.52
C PRO A 161 -18.59 7.61 -12.17
N GLU A 162 -17.77 7.08 -13.08
CA GLU A 162 -16.89 5.94 -12.77
C GLU A 162 -15.64 6.37 -11.99
N VAL A 163 -15.49 7.66 -11.75
CA VAL A 163 -14.31 8.27 -11.14
C VAL A 163 -14.71 9.19 -9.99
N VAL A 164 -13.94 9.17 -8.91
CA VAL A 164 -14.03 10.15 -7.82
C VAL A 164 -13.31 11.42 -8.28
N ALA A 165 -13.96 12.58 -8.16
CA ALA A 165 -13.42 13.88 -8.52
C ALA A 165 -12.09 14.15 -7.78
N ASP A 166 -11.15 14.78 -8.49
CA ASP A 166 -9.91 15.28 -7.89
C ASP A 166 -10.25 16.52 -7.06
N ASP A 167 -9.95 16.46 -5.76
CA ASP A 167 -10.18 17.55 -4.82
C ASP A 167 -9.20 17.50 -3.64
N LYS A 168 -9.25 18.50 -2.75
CA LYS A 168 -8.36 18.61 -1.58
C LYS A 168 -8.49 17.47 -0.54
N ASN A 169 -9.51 16.62 -0.66
CA ASN A 169 -9.88 15.57 0.29
C ASN A 169 -9.53 14.17 -0.24
N ASP A 170 -9.08 14.05 -1.49
CA ASP A 170 -8.86 12.77 -2.16
C ASP A 170 -7.53 12.08 -1.80
N HIS A 171 -6.54 12.79 -1.23
CA HIS A 171 -5.21 12.23 -0.91
C HIS A 171 -5.26 10.92 -0.12
N ALA A 172 -6.16 10.84 0.88
CA ALA A 172 -6.36 9.64 1.68
C ALA A 172 -6.98 8.50 0.85
N TYR A 173 -7.94 8.83 -0.01
CA TYR A 173 -8.58 7.89 -0.93
C TYR A 173 -7.60 7.35 -1.97
N ASP A 174 -6.72 8.21 -2.49
CA ASP A 174 -5.71 7.87 -3.47
C ASP A 174 -4.66 6.94 -2.89
N ALA A 175 -4.06 7.31 -1.75
CA ALA A 175 -3.10 6.46 -1.04
C ALA A 175 -3.70 5.10 -0.68
N VAL A 176 -4.90 5.08 -0.09
CA VAL A 176 -5.54 3.82 0.31
C VAL A 176 -5.91 2.97 -0.91
N GLY A 177 -6.40 3.62 -1.97
CA GLY A 177 -6.68 2.99 -3.24
C GLY A 177 -5.46 2.30 -3.85
N TYR A 178 -4.28 2.93 -3.82
CA TYR A 178 -3.04 2.30 -4.28
C TYR A 178 -2.74 0.99 -3.54
N GLY A 179 -2.90 0.98 -2.21
CA GLY A 179 -2.70 -0.21 -1.40
C GLY A 179 -3.72 -1.32 -1.71
N LEU A 180 -5.00 -0.97 -1.84
CA LEU A 180 -6.08 -1.92 -2.15
C LEU A 180 -5.91 -2.53 -3.55
N ILE A 181 -5.63 -1.71 -4.57
CA ILE A 181 -5.43 -2.20 -5.93
C ILE A 181 -4.22 -3.12 -6.00
N TYR A 182 -3.13 -2.77 -5.31
CA TYR A 182 -1.92 -3.61 -5.26
C TYR A 182 -2.24 -5.01 -4.71
N TYR A 183 -2.91 -5.06 -3.55
CA TYR A 183 -3.32 -6.34 -2.95
C TYR A 183 -4.33 -7.11 -3.82
N HIS A 184 -5.34 -6.41 -4.35
CA HIS A 184 -6.36 -7.02 -5.21
C HIS A 184 -5.75 -7.62 -6.48
N SER A 185 -4.80 -6.91 -7.10
CA SER A 185 -4.11 -7.35 -8.32
C SER A 185 -3.21 -8.55 -8.06
N ASP A 186 -2.53 -8.58 -6.91
CA ASP A 186 -1.70 -9.73 -6.53
C ASP A 186 -2.55 -10.99 -6.32
N LYS A 187 -3.67 -10.88 -5.60
CA LYS A 187 -4.64 -11.98 -5.42
C LYS A 187 -5.31 -12.41 -6.72
N SER A 188 -5.49 -11.49 -7.65
CA SER A 188 -6.10 -11.75 -8.96
C SER A 188 -5.16 -12.38 -9.98
N LYS A 189 -3.85 -12.49 -9.67
CA LYS A 189 -2.92 -13.25 -10.53
C LYS A 189 -3.48 -14.66 -10.67
N LYS A 190 -3.88 -15.02 -11.89
CA LYS A 190 -4.24 -16.41 -12.24
C LYS A 190 -3.15 -17.30 -11.68
N THR A 191 -3.53 -18.27 -10.85
CA THR A 191 -2.70 -19.44 -10.61
C THR A 191 -2.29 -19.91 -11.99
N VAL A 192 -1.00 -19.78 -12.31
CA VAL A 192 -0.45 -20.41 -13.50
C VAL A 192 -0.73 -21.88 -13.23
N LYS A 193 -1.80 -22.43 -13.84
CA LYS A 193 -1.90 -23.86 -14.00
C LYS A 193 -0.65 -24.18 -14.81
N GLU A 194 0.42 -24.58 -14.15
CA GLU A 194 1.49 -25.29 -14.83
C GLU A 194 0.74 -26.36 -15.62
N LYS A 195 0.80 -26.26 -16.96
CA LYS A 195 0.21 -27.30 -17.79
C LYS A 195 0.91 -28.55 -17.32
N ARG A 196 0.19 -29.47 -16.67
CA ARG A 196 0.70 -30.71 -16.07
C ARG A 196 1.72 -31.42 -16.98
N ILE A 197 1.50 -31.31 -18.29
CA ILE A 197 2.35 -31.79 -19.39
C ILE A 197 3.77 -31.17 -19.39
N GLU A 198 3.91 -29.86 -19.16
CA GLU A 198 5.19 -29.15 -19.08
C GLU A 198 6.03 -29.65 -17.89
N THR A 199 5.38 -29.81 -16.73
CA THR A 199 6.01 -30.35 -15.51
C THR A 199 6.47 -31.79 -15.74
N TYR A 200 5.63 -32.66 -16.31
CA TYR A 200 6.01 -34.04 -16.66
C TYR A 200 7.11 -34.11 -17.74
N LYS A 201 7.09 -33.22 -18.74
CA LYS A 201 8.16 -33.12 -19.75
C LYS A 201 9.48 -32.72 -19.10
N ASN A 202 9.48 -31.73 -18.23
CA ASN A 202 10.68 -31.25 -17.54
C ASN A 202 11.24 -32.30 -16.57
N GLU A 203 10.39 -33.04 -15.87
CA GLU A 203 10.81 -34.18 -15.04
C GLU A 203 11.39 -35.32 -15.88
N ALA A 204 10.76 -35.68 -17.01
CA ALA A 204 11.27 -36.71 -17.92
C ALA A 204 12.63 -36.31 -18.52
N ILE A 205 12.80 -35.05 -18.89
CA ILE A 205 14.08 -34.50 -19.38
C ILE A 205 15.15 -34.56 -18.28
N LYS A 206 14.82 -34.19 -17.03
CA LYS A 206 15.74 -34.27 -15.89
C LYS A 206 16.14 -35.72 -15.59
N ARG A 207 15.20 -36.68 -15.62
CA ARG A 207 15.48 -38.11 -15.47
C ARG A 207 16.42 -38.62 -16.56
N LYS A 208 16.15 -38.29 -17.83
CA LYS A 208 16.98 -38.68 -18.98
C LYS A 208 18.41 -38.11 -18.91
N LYS A 209 18.57 -36.87 -18.43
CA LYS A 209 19.88 -36.26 -18.19
C LYS A 209 20.64 -36.92 -17.04
N LYS A 210 19.96 -37.35 -15.96
CA LYS A 210 20.58 -38.12 -14.88
C LYS A 210 21.08 -39.48 -15.38
N THR A 211 20.28 -40.23 -16.13
CA THR A 211 20.67 -41.56 -16.64
C THR A 211 21.88 -41.50 -17.57
N LYS A 212 22.02 -40.44 -18.36
CA LYS A 212 23.17 -40.23 -19.26
C LYS A 212 24.48 -39.86 -18.56
N LYS A 213 24.45 -39.53 -17.26
CA LYS A 213 25.64 -39.17 -16.47
C LYS A 213 26.26 -40.38 -15.75
N TYR A 214 25.57 -41.52 -15.75
CA TYR A 214 26.00 -42.77 -15.12
C TYR A 214 26.23 -43.92 -16.13
N LEU A 215 26.32 -43.58 -17.41
CA LEU A 215 26.77 -44.42 -18.53
C LEU A 215 28.02 -43.76 -19.13
#